data_AF-G2G2D4-F1
#
_entry.id   AF-G2G2D4-F1
#
_cell.length_a   1.000
_cell.length_b   1.000
_cell.length_c   1.000
_cell.angle_alpha   90.00
_cell.angle_beta   90.00
_cell.angle_gamma   90.00
#
_symmetry.space_group_name_H-M   'P 1'
#
loop_
_entity.id
_entity.type
_entity.pdbx_description
1 polymer ?
#
loop_
_entity_poly.entity_id
_entity_poly.type
_entity_poly.pdbx_seq_one_letter_code
_entity_poly.pdbx_strand_id
1 'polypeptide(L)' 'MMAKKAAKTGAGPTALIAVEQYFPKKERIVEDELAYHILPTGRAFLWLMRLIQNLMSMTVAIL' A
#
# COMPACT_ATOMS: atom_id res chain seq x y z
N MET A 1 6.46 -26.05 6.97
CA MET A 1 7.69 -25.69 6.22
C MET A 1 8.19 -24.33 6.69
N MET A 2 9.51 -24.11 6.77
CA MET A 2 10.10 -22.83 7.22
C MET A 2 9.64 -21.63 6.38
N ALA A 3 9.39 -21.85 5.09
CA ALA A 3 8.84 -20.84 4.18
C ALA A 3 7.54 -20.19 4.69
N LYS A 4 6.61 -20.95 5.28
CA LYS A 4 5.34 -20.41 5.80
C LYS A 4 5.55 -19.52 7.04
N LYS A 5 6.54 -19.86 7.88
CA LYS A 5 6.91 -19.04 9.04
C LYS A 5 7.57 -17.74 8.60
N ALA A 6 8.52 -17.82 7.66
CA ALA A 6 9.15 -16.64 7.06
C ALA A 6 8.13 -15.71 6.39
N ALA A 7 7.20 -16.28 5.62
CA ALA A 7 6.12 -15.50 5.00
C ALA A 7 5.25 -14.78 6.05
N LYS A 8 4.90 -15.45 7.16
CA LYS A 8 4.12 -14.83 8.24
C LYS A 8 4.87 -13.67 8.91
N THR A 9 6.17 -13.81 9.11
CA THR A 9 7.01 -12.75 9.69
C THR A 9 7.18 -11.57 8.74
N GLY A 10 7.40 -11.83 7.44
CA GLY A 10 7.59 -10.79 6.43
C GLY A 10 6.32 -10.07 5.99
N ALA A 11 5.14 -10.68 6.19
CA ALA A 11 3.87 -10.15 5.70
C ALA A 11 3.55 -8.72 6.18
N GLY A 12 3.84 -8.40 7.44
CA GLY A 12 3.59 -7.07 8.01
C GLY A 12 4.42 -5.97 7.34
N PRO A 13 5.77 -6.06 7.37
CA PRO A 13 6.64 -5.12 6.67
C PRO A 13 6.36 -5.02 5.16
N THR A 14 6.09 -6.14 4.48
CA THR A 14 5.75 -6.12 3.05
C THR A 14 4.44 -5.40 2.76
N ALA A 15 3.44 -5.53 3.63
CA ALA A 15 2.18 -4.79 3.49
C ALA A 15 2.40 -3.27 3.66
N LEU A 16 3.23 -2.86 4.62
CA LEU A 16 3.55 -1.44 4.83
C LEU A 16 4.26 -0.83 3.63
N ILE A 17 5.30 -1.52 3.11
CA ILE A 17 6.01 -1.09 1.90
C ILE A 17 5.04 -1.00 0.72
N ALA A 18 4.13 -1.96 0.58
CA ALA A 18 3.17 -1.94 -0.51
C ALA A 18 2.13 -0.81 -0.42
N VAL A 19 1.75 -0.39 0.80
CA VAL A 19 0.95 0.83 1.02
C VAL A 19 1.76 2.07 0.65
N GLU A 20 3.03 2.13 1.07
CA GLU A 20 3.93 3.26 0.81
C GLU A 20 4.16 3.49 -0.69
N GLN A 21 4.30 2.41 -1.48
CA GLN A 21 4.47 2.50 -2.94
C GLN A 21 3.31 3.17 -3.66
N TYR A 22 2.18 3.41 -2.99
CA TYR A 22 1.06 4.16 -3.56
C TYR A 22 1.31 5.67 -3.63
N PHE A 23 2.16 6.23 -2.77
CA PHE A 23 2.45 7.66 -2.78
C PHE A 23 3.20 8.08 -4.05
N PRO A 24 3.17 9.36 -4.45
CA PRO A 24 4.02 9.87 -5.51
C PRO A 24 5.49 9.54 -5.22
N LYS A 25 6.30 9.24 -6.26
CA LYS A 25 7.70 8.81 -6.09
C LYS A 25 8.52 9.72 -5.15
N LYS A 26 8.26 11.03 -5.19
CA LYS A 26 8.96 12.04 -4.37
C LYS A 26 8.66 11.94 -2.86
N GLU A 27 7.59 11.26 -2.49
CA GLU A 27 7.13 11.08 -1.11
C GLU A 27 7.43 9.67 -0.58
N ARG A 28 8.03 8.80 -1.40
CA ARG A 28 8.41 7.44 -1.00
C ARG A 28 9.77 7.46 -0.31
N ILE A 29 9.91 6.66 0.73
CA ILE A 29 11.16 6.39 1.44
C ILE A 29 11.89 5.23 0.74
N VAL A 30 11.14 4.24 0.25
CA VAL A 30 11.66 3.06 -0.45
C VAL A 30 11.16 3.06 -1.90
N GLU A 31 12.00 2.64 -2.84
CA GLU A 31 11.58 2.27 -4.19
C GLU A 31 11.56 0.74 -4.32
N ASP A 32 10.36 0.15 -4.34
CA ASP A 32 10.15 -1.30 -4.47
C ASP A 32 9.16 -1.58 -5.60
N GLU A 33 9.69 -2.02 -6.73
CA GLU A 33 8.91 -2.35 -7.94
C GLU A 33 8.12 -3.65 -7.79
N LEU A 34 8.50 -4.53 -6.85
CA LEU A 34 7.84 -5.82 -6.62
C LEU A 34 6.68 -5.72 -5.65
N ALA A 35 6.64 -4.71 -4.78
CA ALA A 35 5.57 -4.53 -3.81
C ALA A 35 4.17 -4.46 -4.45
N TYR A 36 4.06 -3.91 -5.67
CA TYR A 36 2.80 -3.89 -6.43
C TYR A 36 2.29 -5.29 -6.81
N HIS A 37 3.21 -6.24 -7.00
CA HIS A 37 2.90 -7.62 -7.38
C HIS A 37 2.59 -8.53 -6.19
N ILE A 38 3.08 -8.18 -4.99
CA ILE A 38 2.93 -9.02 -3.79
C ILE A 38 1.57 -8.82 -3.11
N LEU A 39 0.87 -7.70 -3.37
CA LEU A 39 -0.46 -7.47 -2.83
C LEU A 39 -1.49 -8.44 -3.43
N PRO A 40 -2.01 -9.44 -2.66
CA PRO A 40 -2.95 -10.43 -3.18
C PRO A 40 -4.32 -9.81 -3.54
N THR A 41 -4.55 -8.58 -3.11
CA THR A 41 -5.77 -7.77 -3.27
C THR A 41 -5.46 -6.38 -3.80
N GLY A 42 -4.28 -6.17 -4.40
CA GLY A 42 -3.76 -4.84 -4.79
C GLY A 42 -4.81 -3.94 -5.42
N ARG A 43 -5.59 -4.44 -6.39
CA ARG A 43 -6.66 -3.62 -7.02
C ARG A 43 -7.77 -3.17 -6.07
N ALA A 44 -8.24 -4.03 -5.17
CA ALA A 44 -9.30 -3.70 -4.21
C ALA A 44 -8.81 -2.78 -3.09
N PHE A 45 -7.60 -3.01 -2.60
CA PHE A 45 -6.95 -2.16 -1.61
C PHE A 45 -6.63 -0.77 -2.17
N LEU A 46 -6.12 -0.71 -3.41
CA LEU A 46 -5.90 0.54 -4.16
C LEU A 46 -7.22 1.29 -4.41
N TRP A 47 -8.30 0.58 -4.73
CA TRP A 47 -9.64 1.17 -4.85
C TRP A 47 -10.10 1.80 -3.53
N LEU A 48 -9.91 1.10 -2.42
CA LEU A 48 -10.26 1.59 -1.10
C LEU A 48 -9.42 2.82 -0.70
N MET A 49 -8.10 2.80 -0.91
CA MET A 49 -7.23 3.95 -0.64
C MET A 49 -7.60 5.17 -1.48
N ARG A 50 -7.90 4.98 -2.78
CA ARG A 50 -8.34 6.08 -3.65
C ARG A 50 -9.69 6.66 -3.22
N LEU A 51 -10.61 5.81 -2.76
CA LEU A 51 -11.89 6.25 -2.22
C LEU A 51 -11.70 7.08 -0.93
N ILE A 52 -10.81 6.64 -0.04
CA ILE A 52 -10.46 7.37 1.20
C ILE A 52 -9.78 8.71 0.89
N GLN A 53 -8.82 8.75 -0.04
CA GLN A 53 -8.16 9.98 -0.47
C GLN A 53 -9.15 10.99 -1.07
N ASN A 54 -10.03 10.55 -1.98
CA ASN A 54 -11.04 11.42 -2.57
C ASN A 54 -11.99 11.98 -1.51
N LEU A 55 -12.37 11.17 -0.51
CA LEU A 55 -13.19 11.62 0.61
C LEU A 55 -12.49 12.72 1.41
N MET A 56 -11.21 12.53 1.74
CA MET A 56 -10.41 13.52 2.45
C MET A 56 -10.22 14.82 1.65
N SER A 57 -9.98 14.73 0.33
CA SER A 57 -9.85 15.90 -0.54
C SER A 57 -11.15 16.69 -0.67
N MET A 58 -12.32 16.02 -0.66
CA MET A 58 -13.62 16.71 -0.66
C MET A 58 -13.87 17.47 0.64
N THR A 59 -13.48 16.92 1.80
CA THR A 59 -13.64 17.60 3.10
C THR A 59 -12.80 18.88 3.18
N VAL A 60 -11.61 18.90 2.59
CA VAL A 60 -10.75 20.10 2.53
C VAL A 60 -11.26 21.12 1.50
N ALA A 61 -11.97 20.69 0.46
CA ALA A 61 -12.49 21.60 -0.57
C ALA A 61 -13.79 22.32 -0.19
N ILE A 62 -14.47 21.89 0.89
CA ILE A 62 -15.73 22.47 1.39
C ILE A 62 -15.48 23.40 2.60
N LEU A 63 -14.23 23.47 3.08
CA LEU A 63 -13.76 24.34 4.15
C LEU A 63 -13.04 25.57 3.58
#